data_AF-A0AAN4NND7-F1
#
_entry.id   AF-A0AAN4NND7-F1
#
_cell.length_a   1.000
_cell.length_b   1.000
_cell.length_c   1.000
_cell.angle_alpha   90.00
_cell.angle_beta   90.00
_cell.angle_gamma   90.00
#
_symmetry.space_group_name_H-M   'P 1'
#
loop_
_entity.id
_entity.type
_entity.pdbx_description
1 polymer ?
#
loop_
_entity_poly.entity_id
_entity_poly.type
_entity_poly.pdbx_seq_one_letter_code
_entity_poly.pdbx_strand_id
1 'polypeptide(L)' 'MRSAFRVIRTVREKHACTQCDAIVQAPAPSRPIERGIAGPGLLARVLTSKYAEHTPLYRQSEIYGKRPEKYVA' A
#
# COMPACT_ATOMS: atom_id res chain seq x y z
N MET A 1 -3.88 -9.98 -18.38
CA MET A 1 -3.75 -9.53 -16.98
C MET A 1 -3.87 -8.01 -16.94
N ARG A 2 -4.80 -7.43 -16.14
CA ARG A 2 -4.87 -5.97 -15.97
C ARG A 2 -3.80 -5.51 -14.98
N SER A 3 -2.78 -4.80 -15.45
CA SER A 3 -1.74 -4.17 -14.61
C SER A 3 -2.22 -2.82 -14.09
N ALA A 4 -2.88 -2.81 -12.93
CA ALA A 4 -3.29 -1.58 -12.25
C ALA A 4 -2.95 -1.67 -10.76
N PHE A 5 -2.32 -0.64 -10.20
CA PHE A 5 -2.09 -0.60 -8.75
C PHE A 5 -3.42 -0.48 -8.02
N ARG A 6 -3.57 -1.12 -6.87
CA ARG A 6 -4.79 -1.02 -6.07
C ARG A 6 -4.44 -0.39 -4.73
N VAL A 7 -5.36 0.42 -4.22
CA VAL A 7 -5.30 0.88 -2.83
C VAL A 7 -5.76 -0.28 -1.97
N ILE A 8 -4.91 -0.74 -1.06
CA ILE A 8 -5.23 -1.82 -0.12
C ILE A 8 -5.58 -1.18 1.22
N ARG A 9 -6.83 -1.31 1.62
CA ARG A 9 -7.31 -0.86 2.93
C ARG A 9 -7.25 -2.02 3.92
N THR A 10 -6.36 -1.94 4.90
CA THR A 10 -6.31 -2.90 6.01
C THR A 10 -7.21 -2.41 7.14
N VAL A 11 -8.37 -3.07 7.32
CA VAL A 11 -9.24 -2.85 8.48
C VAL A 11 -8.77 -3.78 9.61
N ARG A 12 -8.59 -3.24 10.82
CA ARG A 12 -8.25 -4.00 12.02
C ARG A 12 -9.39 -3.86 13.02
N GLU A 13 -10.26 -4.86 13.05
CA GLU A 13 -11.38 -4.90 13.99
C GLU A 13 -10.86 -5.04 15.42
N LYS A 14 -11.56 -4.39 16.35
CA LYS A 14 -11.30 -4.50 17.78
C LYS A 14 -12.38 -5.41 18.36
N HIS A 15 -11.98 -6.38 19.16
CA HIS A 15 -12.91 -7.27 19.86
C HIS A 15 -12.85 -6.99 21.36
N ALA A 16 -14.01 -6.96 22.00
CA ALA A 16 -14.13 -6.81 23.45
C ALA A 16 -14.47 -8.17 24.07
N CYS A 17 -13.72 -8.54 25.10
CA CYS A 17 -13.99 -9.72 25.93
C CYS A 17 -14.96 -9.33 27.04
N THR A 18 -16.16 -9.90 27.06
CA THR A 18 -17.17 -9.62 28.10
C THR A 18 -16.85 -10.21 29.47
N GLN A 19 -15.94 -11.18 29.53
CA GLN A 19 -15.53 -11.83 30.79
C GLN A 19 -14.39 -11.08 31.48
N CYS A 20 -13.61 -10.30 30.72
CA CYS A 20 -12.35 -9.73 31.17
C CYS A 20 -12.22 -8.21 30.92
N ASP A 21 -13.28 -7.57 30.42
CA ASP A 21 -13.38 -6.13 30.08
C ASP A 21 -12.19 -5.58 29.27
N ALA A 22 -11.51 -6.46 28.52
CA ALA A 22 -10.34 -6.12 27.73
C ALA A 22 -10.72 -5.97 26.25
N ILE A 23 -10.16 -4.93 25.61
CA ILE A 23 -10.27 -4.71 24.17
C ILE A 23 -8.99 -5.21 23.51
N VAL A 24 -9.10 -6.23 22.67
CA VAL A 24 -7.98 -6.85 21.95
C VAL A 24 -8.09 -6.53 20.46
N GLN A 25 -6.94 -6.28 19.83
CA GLN A 25 -6.83 -6.03 18.39
C GLN A 25 -5.64 -6.81 17.84
N ALA A 26 -5.81 -7.50 16.71
CA ALA A 26 -4.70 -8.15 16.02
C ALA A 26 -3.61 -7.11 15.63
N PRO A 27 -2.30 -7.43 15.72
CA PRO A 27 -1.23 -6.49 15.37
C PRO A 27 -1.31 -6.03 13.91
N ALA A 28 -0.73 -4.88 13.60
CA ALA A 28 -0.69 -4.40 12.22
C ALA A 28 0.18 -5.33 11.35
N PRO A 29 -0.20 -5.60 10.09
CA PRO A 29 0.69 -6.30 9.18
C PRO A 29 1.95 -5.45 8.93
N SER A 30 3.09 -6.11 8.84
CA SER A 30 4.37 -5.46 8.53
C SER A 30 4.32 -4.77 7.16
N ARG A 31 4.92 -3.58 7.08
CA ARG A 31 5.07 -2.83 5.82
C ARG A 31 6.55 -2.61 5.53
N PRO A 32 6.98 -2.58 4.26
CA PRO A 32 8.38 -2.32 3.91
C PRO A 32 8.89 -0.95 4.39
N ILE A 33 8.00 0.05 4.44
CA ILE A 33 8.26 1.37 5.03
C ILE A 33 7.23 1.57 6.13
N GLU A 34 7.71 1.81 7.36
CA GLU A 34 6.83 2.13 8.48
C GLU A 34 6.01 3.38 8.18
N ARG A 35 4.69 3.31 8.41
CA ARG A 35 3.73 4.40 8.16
C ARG A 35 3.69 4.90 6.70
N GLY A 36 4.36 4.21 5.78
CA GLY A 36 4.33 4.52 4.35
C GLY A 36 2.95 4.27 3.75
N ILE A 37 2.55 5.16 2.82
CA ILE A 37 1.30 5.06 2.06
C ILE A 37 1.45 4.10 0.88
N ALA A 38 2.66 4.03 0.31
CA ALA A 38 2.96 3.16 -0.81
C ALA A 38 2.92 1.68 -0.41
N GLY A 39 2.04 0.92 -1.05
CA GLY A 39 1.99 -0.52 -0.90
C GLY A 39 3.24 -1.21 -1.48
N PRO A 40 3.54 -2.46 -1.04
CA PRO A 40 4.73 -3.19 -1.47
C PRO A 40 4.81 -3.38 -2.98
N GLY A 41 3.68 -3.59 -3.66
CA GLY A 41 3.64 -3.74 -5.12
C GLY A 41 4.03 -2.47 -5.89
N LEU A 42 3.68 -1.29 -5.36
CA LEU A 42 4.10 -0.02 -5.95
C LEU A 42 5.61 0.20 -5.76
N LEU A 43 6.11 -0.07 -4.55
CA LEU A 43 7.54 0.03 -4.24
C LEU A 43 8.37 -0.91 -5.11
N ALA A 44 7.95 -2.17 -5.27
CA ALA A 44 8.59 -3.14 -6.14
C ALA A 44 8.67 -2.66 -7.59
N ARG A 45 7.58 -2.06 -8.11
CA ARG A 45 7.56 -1.53 -9.47
C ARG A 45 8.50 -0.33 -9.63
N VAL A 46 8.50 0.62 -8.69
CA VAL A 46 9.40 1.78 -8.73
C VAL A 46 10.86 1.35 -8.72
N LEU A 47 11.22 0.39 -7.86
CA LEU A 47 12.57 -0.15 -7.77
C LEU A 47 12.97 -0.89 -9.05
N THR A 48 12.11 -1.78 -9.55
CA THR A 48 12.38 -2.53 -10.79
C THR A 48 12.52 -1.58 -11.98
N SER A 49 11.62 -0.60 -12.12
CA SER A 49 11.69 0.35 -13.22
C SER A 49 12.91 1.25 -13.13
N LYS A 50 13.37 1.63 -11.92
CA LYS A 50 14.59 2.44 -11.76
C LYS A 50 15.86 1.65 -12.08
N TYR A 51 15.99 0.45 -11.53
CA TYR A 51 17.25 -0.30 -11.53
C TYR A 51 17.36 -1.34 -12.63
N ALA A 52 16.26 -1.98 -13.04
CA ALA A 52 16.25 -3.01 -14.08
C ALA A 52 15.84 -2.43 -15.46
N GLU A 53 14.84 -1.55 -15.50
CA GLU A 53 14.35 -0.96 -16.76
C GLU A 53 14.96 0.42 -17.07
N HIS A 54 15.89 0.91 -16.24
CA HIS A 54 16.56 2.21 -16.37
C HIS A 54 15.62 3.41 -16.63
N THR A 55 14.40 3.35 -16.12
CA THR A 55 13.43 4.44 -16.24
C THR A 55 13.71 5.48 -15.15
N PRO A 56 14.09 6.72 -15.49
CA PRO A 56 14.41 7.74 -14.51
C PRO A 56 13.18 8.16 -13.70
N LEU A 57 13.39 8.59 -12.45
CA LEU A 57 12.31 8.87 -11.50
C LEU A 57 11.34 9.98 -11.97
N TYR A 58 11.82 10.99 -12.69
CA TYR A 58 10.95 12.05 -13.22
C TYR A 58 9.94 11.48 -14.23
N ARG A 59 10.38 10.60 -15.14
CA ARG A 59 9.51 9.93 -16.12
C ARG A 59 8.51 9.00 -15.42
N GLN A 60 8.94 8.29 -14.37
CA GLN A 60 8.02 7.49 -13.56
C GLN A 60 6.95 8.36 -12.88
N SER A 61 7.34 9.53 -12.36
CA SER A 61 6.41 10.50 -11.76
C SER A 61 5.34 10.96 -12.76
N GLU A 62 5.73 11.27 -14.00
CA GLU A 62 4.79 11.63 -15.07
C GLU A 62 3.84 10.48 -15.43
N ILE A 63 4.33 9.24 -15.45
CA ILE A 63 3.51 8.05 -15.74
C ILE A 63 2.46 7.83 -14.65
N TYR A 64 2.85 7.94 -13.37
CA TYR A 64 1.95 7.71 -12.24
C TYR A 64 1.06 8.93 -11.92
N GLY A 65 1.48 10.13 -12.29
CA GLY A 65 0.71 11.38 -12.12
C GLY A 65 -0.50 11.48 -13.06
N LYS A 66 -0.50 10.77 -14.18
CA LYS A 66 -1.62 10.76 -15.17
C LYS A 66 -2.83 9.94 -14.74
N ARG A 67 -2.91 9.51 -13.48
CA ARG A 67 -3.84 8.46 -13.08
C ARG A 67 -5.16 9.00 -12.53
N PRO A 68 -6.32 8.58 -13.07
CA PRO A 68 -7.61 8.98 -12.52
C PRO A 68 -7.84 8.33 -11.16
N GLU A 69 -8.19 9.20 -10.22
CA GLU A 69 -8.70 8.97 -8.87
C GLU A 69 -9.94 8.07 -8.90
N LYS A 70 -9.76 6.76 -9.06
CA LYS A 70 -10.84 5.80 -8.87
C LYS A 70 -10.41 4.81 -7.79
N TYR A 71 -11.31 4.61 -6.83
CA TYR A 71 -11.17 3.82 -5.59
C TYR A 71 -10.60 4.58 -4.37
N VAL A 72 -11.29 5.65 -3.98
CA VAL A 72 -11.43 6.05 -2.56
C VAL A 72 -12.69 5.35 -2.05
N ALA A 73 -12.54 4.23 -1.35
CA ALA A 73 -13.55 3.57 -0.51
C ALA A 73 -12.84 2.70 0.54
#